data_AF-A0A9D6M898-F1
#
_entry.id   AF-A0A9D6M898-F1
#
_cell.length_a   1.000
_cell.length_b   1.000
_cell.length_c   1.000
_cell.angle_alpha   90.00
_cell.angle_beta   90.00
_cell.angle_gamma   90.00
#
_symmetry.space_group_name_H-M   'P 1'
#
loop_
_entity.id
_entity.type
_entity.pdbx_description
1 polymer ?
#
loop_
_entity_poly.entity_id
_entity_poly.type
_entity_poly.pdbx_seq_one_letter_code
_entity_poly.pdbx_strand_id
1 'polypeptide(L)' 'MAVNYAPPQTRIEYPDSDGEPMAESDFQRELLIYAVKALDIFFADRPDVYVSGNMFVYY' A
#
# COMPACT_ATOMS: atom_id res chain seq x y z
N MET A 1 -10.96 -25.97 16.10
CA MET A 1 -9.90 -25.41 16.95
C MET A 1 -10.02 -23.89 16.83
N ALA A 2 -10.50 -23.19 17.86
CA ALA A 2 -10.53 -21.73 17.84
C ALA A 2 -9.17 -21.22 18.34
N VAL A 3 -8.47 -20.45 17.51
CA VAL A 3 -7.23 -19.79 17.91
C VAL A 3 -7.62 -18.56 18.73
N ASN A 4 -7.38 -18.61 20.04
CA ASN A 4 -7.49 -17.44 20.91
C ASN A 4 -6.34 -16.47 20.57
N TYR A 5 -6.64 -15.43 19.80
CA TYR A 5 -5.71 -14.33 19.55
C TYR A 5 -5.81 -13.32 20.71
N ALA A 6 -4.84 -13.35 21.62
CA ALA A 6 -4.61 -12.24 22.52
C ALA A 6 -3.72 -11.22 21.77
N PRO A 7 -4.19 -9.98 21.51
CA PRO A 7 -3.35 -9.00 20.85
C PRO A 7 -2.11 -8.70 21.73
N PRO A 8 -0.95 -8.43 21.12
CA PRO A 8 0.22 -8.01 21.86
C PRO A 8 -0.11 -6.80 22.74
N GLN A 9 0.22 -6.88 24.03
CA GLN A 9 -0.03 -5.82 25.02
C GLN A 9 0.88 -4.60 24.82
N THR A 10 1.89 -4.72 23.95
CA THR A 10 2.80 -3.64 23.55
C THR A 10 2.26 -2.90 22.35
N ARG A 11 2.22 -1.57 22.45
CA ARG A 11 1.95 -0.68 21.31
C ARG A 11 2.96 -0.99 20.21
N ILE A 12 2.47 -1.43 19.05
CA ILE A 12 3.33 -1.61 17.87
C ILE A 12 3.53 -0.23 17.26
N GLU A 13 4.77 0.24 17.26
CA GLU A 13 5.16 1.48 16.59
C GLU A 13 5.67 1.12 15.20
N TYR A 14 4.88 1.46 14.19
CA TYR A 14 5.29 1.34 12.80
C TYR A 14 5.97 2.64 12.37
N PRO A 15 7.16 2.58 11.74
CA PRO A 15 7.79 3.78 11.21
C PRO A 15 6.88 4.38 10.11
N ASP A 16 6.57 5.66 10.25
CA ASP A 16 5.69 6.44 9.36
C ASP A 16 6.47 7.41 8.46
N SER A 17 7.75 7.65 8.76
CA SER A 17 8.62 8.53 8.00
C SER A 17 10.09 8.13 8.13
N ASP A 18 10.85 8.40 7.07
CA ASP A 18 12.32 8.36 7.05
C ASP A 18 12.96 9.73 7.34
N GLY A 19 12.14 10.74 7.68
CA GLY A 19 12.56 12.12 7.93
C GLY A 19 12.68 12.99 6.68
N GLU A 20 12.49 12.44 5.49
CA GLU A 20 12.53 13.17 4.22
C GLU A 20 11.12 13.62 3.79
N PRO A 21 10.99 14.61 2.88
CA PRO A 21 9.71 14.97 2.31
C PRO A 21 9.06 13.76 1.64
N MET A 22 7.80 13.50 1.98
CA MET A 22 7.03 12.44 1.33
C MET A 22 7.11 12.57 -0.19
N ALA A 23 7.45 11.48 -0.88
CA ALA A 23 7.63 11.43 -2.33
C ALA A 23 6.30 11.48 -3.11
N GLU A 24 5.39 12.34 -2.69
CA GLU A 24 4.05 12.59 -3.22
C GLU A 24 4.02 13.98 -3.87
N SER A 25 4.67 14.11 -5.03
CA SER A 25 4.62 15.33 -5.84
C SER A 25 4.17 15.03 -7.27
N ASP A 26 3.90 16.07 -8.06
CA ASP A 26 3.51 15.93 -9.46
C ASP A 26 4.54 15.15 -10.29
N PHE A 27 5.81 15.16 -9.90
CA PHE A 27 6.87 14.38 -10.56
C PHE A 27 6.60 12.86 -10.48
N GLN A 28 6.17 12.36 -9.32
CA GLN A 28 5.89 10.94 -9.12
C GLN A 28 4.52 10.53 -9.68
N ARG A 29 3.58 11.48 -9.78
CA ARG A 29 2.18 11.22 -10.19
C ARG A 29 2.07 10.48 -11.53
N GLU A 30 2.80 10.93 -12.55
CA GLU A 30 2.70 10.32 -13.89
C GLU A 30 3.25 8.89 -13.92
N LEU A 31 4.37 8.66 -13.22
CA LEU A 31 4.97 7.34 -13.09
C LEU A 31 4.07 6.38 -12.30
N LEU A 32 3.43 6.86 -11.24
CA LEU A 32 2.45 6.09 -10.47
C LEU A 32 1.28 5.67 -11.37
N ILE A 33 0.70 6.61 -12.12
CA ILE A 33 -0.40 6.32 -13.04
C ILE A 33 0.01 5.31 -14.12
N TYR A 34 1.20 5.48 -14.69
CA TYR A 34 1.74 4.54 -15.68
C TYR A 34 1.87 3.13 -15.10
N ALA A 35 2.46 3.00 -13.92
CA ALA A 35 2.67 1.71 -13.27
C ALA A 35 1.34 1.03 -12.94
N VAL A 36 0.38 1.75 -12.36
CA VAL A 36 -0.95 1.22 -12.05
C VAL A 36 -1.63 0.69 -13.31
N LYS A 37 -1.64 1.46 -14.40
CA LYS A 37 -2.24 1.03 -15.67
C LYS A 37 -1.54 -0.18 -16.28
N ALA A 38 -0.22 -0.22 -16.24
CA ALA A 38 0.54 -1.35 -16.75
C ALA A 38 0.23 -2.63 -15.97
N LEU A 39 0.13 -2.53 -14.64
CA LEU A 39 -0.21 -3.65 -13.78
C LEU A 39 -1.66 -4.10 -13.93
N ASP A 40 -2.61 -3.16 -14.08
CA ASP A 40 -4.01 -3.48 -14.40
C ASP A 40 -4.12 -4.33 -15.67
N ILE A 41 -3.39 -3.94 -16.73
CA ILE A 41 -3.37 -4.70 -17.99
C ILE A 41 -2.72 -6.06 -17.79
N PHE A 42 -1.59 -6.12 -17.07
CA PHE A 42 -0.86 -7.36 -16.84
C PHE A 42 -1.70 -8.39 -16.06
N PHE A 43 -2.49 -7.94 -15.10
CA PHE A 43 -3.33 -8.80 -14.26
C PHE A 43 -4.79 -8.91 -14.73
N ALA A 44 -5.12 -8.48 -15.96
CA ALA A 44 -6.50 -8.43 -16.44
C ALA A 44 -7.26 -9.77 -16.34
N ASP A 45 -6.57 -10.90 -16.51
CA ASP A 45 -7.16 -12.25 -16.44
C ASP A 45 -7.07 -12.90 -15.04
N ARG A 46 -6.65 -12.14 -14.02
CA ARG A 46 -6.48 -12.62 -12.64
C ARG A 46 -7.51 -11.99 -11.71
N PRO A 47 -8.68 -12.63 -11.52
CA PRO A 47 -9.77 -12.07 -10.71
C PRO A 47 -9.44 -12.00 -9.21
N ASP A 48 -8.36 -12.66 -8.77
CA ASP A 48 -7.85 -12.69 -7.41
C ASP A 48 -6.82 -11.58 -7.12
N VAL A 49 -6.56 -10.68 -8.08
CA VAL A 49 -5.58 -9.59 -7.94
C VAL A 49 -6.28 -8.23 -7.97
N TYR A 50 -5.92 -7.37 -7.02
CA TYR A 50 -6.34 -5.97 -6.99
C TYR A 50 -5.12 -5.06 -7.15
N VAL A 51 -5.19 -4.12 -8.08
CA VAL A 51 -4.15 -3.14 -8.37
C VAL A 51 -4.66 -1.75 -7.98
N SER A 52 -3.83 -1.00 -7.26
CA SER A 52 -4.13 0.37 -6.83
C SER A 52 -2.85 1.18 -6.77
N GLY A 53 -3.00 2.50 -6.62
CA GLY A 53 -1.88 3.42 -6.40
C GLY A 53 -1.37 3.38 -4.96
N ASN A 54 -0.70 4.46 -4.54
CA ASN A 54 -0.24 4.57 -3.17
C ASN A 54 -1.44 4.75 -2.21
N MET A 55 -1.61 3.81 -1.27
CA MET A 55 -2.74 3.77 -0.32
C MET A 55 -2.25 4.00 1.11
N PHE A 56 -1.97 5.26 1.47
CA PHE A 56 -1.71 5.64 2.85
C PHE A 56 -3.04 5.81 3.61
N VAL A 57 -3.47 4.76 4.31
CA VAL A 57 -4.67 4.80 5.17
C VAL A 57 -4.26 4.54 6.62
N TYR A 58 -4.54 5.49 7.51
CA TYR A 58 -4.34 5.38 8.96
C TYR A 58 -5.70 5.53 9.68
N TYR A 59 -5.90 4.78 10.78
CA TYR A 59 -7.08 4.85 11.65
C TYR A 59 -6.67 5.15 13.09
#